data_AF-A0A2M7HX53-F1
#
_entry.id   AF-A0A2M7HX53-F1
#
_cell.length_a   1.000
_cell.length_b   1.000
_cell.length_c   1.000
_cell.angle_alpha   90.00
_cell.angle_beta   90.00
_cell.angle_gamma   90.00
#
_symmetry.space_group_name_H-M   'P 1'
#
loop_
_entity.id
_entity.type
_entity.pdbx_description
1 polymer ?
#
loop_
_entity_poly.entity_id
_entity_poly.type
_entity_poly.pdbx_seq_one_letter_code
_entity_poly.pdbx_strand_id
1 'polypeptide(L)'
;MRENDGIEVHYRSPETDLAKSLQVIENLLPFIGNECDNQPNGIAFSLLDYLELVEDTGRIIRNDKRGAITENSINLLTRLNISHDNWLKLTTEFGKLFHGPVGTLQELTDYCEHLEKRRRHFAFCCQHLNAG
;
A
#
# COMPACT_ATOMS: atom_id res chain seq x y z
N MET A 1 -54.73 -18.61 -8.30
CA MET A 1 -54.10 -17.68 -7.34
C MET A 1 -52.62 -18.03 -7.34
N ARG A 2 -51.77 -17.16 -7.90
CA ARG A 2 -50.31 -17.34 -7.93
C ARG A 2 -49.75 -16.17 -7.12
N GLU A 3 -49.02 -16.50 -6.07
CA GLU A 3 -48.40 -15.55 -5.14
C GLU A 3 -47.31 -14.76 -5.88
N ASN A 4 -47.28 -13.44 -5.64
CA ASN A 4 -46.25 -12.54 -6.14
C ASN A 4 -45.03 -12.67 -5.22
N ASP A 5 -43.94 -13.24 -5.73
CA ASP A 5 -42.61 -13.14 -5.11
C ASP A 5 -42.10 -11.70 -5.28
N GLY A 6 -42.40 -10.85 -4.29
CA GLY A 6 -41.85 -9.51 -4.19
C GLY A 6 -40.35 -9.58 -3.98
N ILE A 7 -39.57 -9.21 -5.00
CA ILE A 7 -38.14 -8.95 -4.84
C ILE A 7 -37.99 -7.69 -3.98
N GLU A 8 -37.62 -7.90 -2.72
CA GLU A 8 -37.25 -6.84 -1.79
C GLU A 8 -35.90 -6.25 -2.21
N VAL A 9 -35.92 -5.21 -3.04
CA VAL A 9 -34.74 -4.40 -3.33
C VAL A 9 -34.39 -3.57 -2.10
N HIS A 10 -33.58 -4.14 -1.21
CA HIS A 10 -32.96 -3.39 -0.13
C HIS A 10 -32.01 -2.33 -0.71
N TYR A 11 -32.51 -1.11 -0.85
CA TYR A 11 -31.66 0.06 -1.02
C TYR A 11 -30.83 0.22 0.25
N ARG A 12 -29.55 -0.17 0.21
CA ARG A 12 -28.58 0.11 1.27
C ARG A 12 -28.45 1.63 1.40
N SER A 13 -28.79 2.17 2.58
CA SER A 13 -28.69 3.60 2.86
C SER A 13 -27.24 4.08 2.69
N PRO A 14 -26.98 5.19 1.95
CA PRO A 14 -25.63 5.75 1.78
C PRO A 14 -24.93 6.06 3.10
N GLU A 15 -25.68 6.31 4.17
CA GLU A 15 -25.18 6.60 5.51
C GLU A 15 -24.41 5.42 6.12
N THR A 16 -24.81 4.19 5.81
CA THR A 16 -24.08 2.99 6.29
C THR A 16 -22.71 2.82 5.63
N ASP A 17 -22.53 3.28 4.39
CA ASP A 17 -21.22 3.26 3.72
C ASP A 17 -20.33 4.42 4.18
N LEU A 18 -20.90 5.58 4.52
CA LEU A 18 -20.15 6.69 5.11
C LEU A 18 -19.66 6.36 6.52
N ALA A 19 -20.51 5.85 7.41
CA ALA A 19 -20.10 5.47 8.76
C ALA A 19 -19.04 4.36 8.73
N LYS A 20 -19.16 3.39 7.81
CA LYS A 20 -18.17 2.34 7.62
C LYS A 20 -16.86 2.86 7.01
N SER A 21 -16.94 3.82 6.10
CA SER A 21 -15.74 4.49 5.53
C SER A 21 -15.04 5.37 6.57
N LEU A 22 -15.78 6.07 7.43
CA LEU A 22 -15.25 6.85 8.53
C LEU A 22 -14.62 5.97 9.61
N GLN A 23 -15.20 4.79 9.89
CA GLN A 23 -14.65 3.83 10.86
C GLN A 23 -13.34 3.16 10.40
N VAL A 24 -13.05 3.16 9.10
CA VAL A 24 -11.73 2.76 8.57
C VAL A 24 -10.66 3.81 8.89
N ILE A 25 -11.04 5.09 9.02
CA ILE A 25 -10.09 6.19 9.30
C ILE A 25 -9.57 6.13 10.75
N GLU A 26 -10.35 5.59 11.69
CA GLU A 26 -9.97 5.55 13.13
C GLU A 26 -8.77 4.63 13.45
N ASN A 27 -8.35 3.75 12.53
CA ASN A 27 -7.29 2.76 12.77
C ASN A 27 -6.02 2.98 11.95
N LEU A 28 -5.91 4.09 11.22
CA LEU A 28 -4.69 4.41 10.45
C LEU A 28 -3.68 5.14 11.33
N LEU A 29 -2.42 4.71 11.27
CA LEU A 29 -1.33 5.44 11.87
C LEU A 29 -1.16 6.80 11.17
N PRO A 30 -0.97 7.90 11.92
CA PRO A 30 -0.75 9.21 11.32
C PRO A 30 0.65 9.29 10.68
N PHE A 31 0.79 10.14 9.66
CA PHE A 31 2.10 10.55 9.16
C PHE A 31 2.74 11.51 10.17
N ILE A 32 3.92 11.18 10.67
CA ILE A 32 4.62 11.95 11.71
C ILE A 32 5.85 12.69 11.18
N GLY A 33 6.05 12.72 9.86
CA GLY A 33 7.19 13.37 9.22
C GLY A 33 8.44 12.48 9.22
N ASN A 34 9.62 13.09 9.15
CA ASN A 34 10.87 12.35 9.11
C ASN A 34 11.24 11.73 10.47
N GLU A 35 12.19 10.80 10.46
CA GLU A 35 12.74 10.21 11.68
C GLU A 35 13.28 11.29 12.62
N CYS A 36 12.98 11.16 13.91
CA CYS A 36 13.40 12.10 14.94
C CYS A 36 13.60 11.41 16.30
N ASP A 37 14.39 12.06 17.16
CA ASP A 37 14.56 11.62 18.55
C ASP A 37 13.21 11.66 19.29
N ASN A 38 12.89 10.61 20.05
CA ASN A 38 11.59 10.38 20.68
C ASN A 38 10.42 10.31 19.69
N GLN A 39 10.57 9.47 18.65
CA GLN A 39 9.57 9.23 17.61
C GLN A 39 8.17 8.97 18.22
N PRO A 40 7.14 9.78 17.87
CA PRO A 40 5.76 9.47 18.25
C PRO A 40 5.28 8.20 17.54
N ASN A 41 4.20 7.60 18.03
CA ASN A 41 3.60 6.44 17.37
C ASN A 41 2.96 6.86 16.03
N GLY A 42 3.52 6.42 14.91
CA GLY A 42 3.05 6.78 13.58
C GLY A 42 3.97 6.34 12.46
N ILE A 43 3.62 6.69 11.22
CA ILE A 43 4.42 6.44 10.03
C ILE A 43 5.46 7.55 9.90
N ALA A 44 6.74 7.21 10.05
CA ALA A 44 7.89 8.11 9.88
C ALA A 44 8.10 8.50 8.39
N PHE A 45 7.08 9.14 7.82
CA PHE A 45 7.08 9.67 6.48
C PHE A 45 6.29 10.99 6.45
N SER A 46 6.68 11.92 5.59
CA SER A 46 5.95 13.18 5.37
C SER A 46 4.72 12.93 4.51
N LEU A 47 3.56 13.44 4.93
CA LEU A 47 2.33 13.34 4.12
C LEU A 47 2.50 14.02 2.76
N LEU A 48 3.21 15.16 2.69
CA LEU A 48 3.45 15.86 1.44
C LEU A 48 4.35 15.04 0.51
N ASP A 49 5.41 14.44 1.04
CA ASP A 49 6.30 13.56 0.29
C ASP A 49 5.52 12.35 -0.25
N TYR A 50 4.57 11.82 0.53
CA TYR A 50 3.74 10.68 0.11
C TYR A 50 2.83 11.06 -1.06
N LEU A 51 2.15 12.21 -0.96
CA LEU A 51 1.26 12.68 -2.01
C LEU A 51 2.01 13.00 -3.30
N GLU A 52 3.20 13.60 -3.20
CA GLU A 52 4.06 13.85 -4.36
C GLU A 52 4.49 12.54 -5.04
N LEU A 53 4.97 11.57 -4.25
CA LEU A 53 5.38 10.27 -4.78
C LEU A 53 4.21 9.54 -5.48
N VAL A 54 3.00 9.61 -4.91
CA VAL A 54 1.78 9.06 -5.52
C VAL A 54 1.44 9.78 -6.82
N GLU A 55 1.51 11.11 -6.86
CA GLU A 55 1.21 11.89 -8.05
C GLU A 55 2.19 11.55 -9.19
N ASP A 56 3.49 11.55 -8.91
CA ASP A 56 4.53 11.20 -9.88
C ASP A 56 4.40 9.77 -10.37
N THR A 57 4.14 8.83 -9.46
CA THR A 57 3.88 7.43 -9.84
C THR A 57 2.70 7.33 -10.81
N GLY A 58 1.60 8.06 -10.54
CA GLY A 58 0.44 8.12 -11.42
C GLY A 58 0.74 8.74 -12.78
N ARG A 59 1.62 9.76 -12.86
CA ARG A 59 2.08 10.31 -14.14
C ARG A 59 2.89 9.29 -14.94
N ILE A 60 3.79 8.56 -14.30
CA ILE A 60 4.68 7.59 -14.95
C ILE A 60 3.91 6.39 -15.53
N ILE A 61 2.91 5.89 -14.81
CA ILE A 61 2.09 4.75 -15.25
C ILE A 61 1.23 5.11 -16.48
N ARG A 62 0.86 6.38 -16.64
CA ARG A 62 -0.01 6.84 -17.72
C ARG A 62 0.75 6.99 -19.03
N ASN A 63 0.53 6.05 -19.96
CA ASN A 63 1.11 6.06 -21.31
C ASN A 63 0.84 7.35 -22.13
N ASP A 64 -0.20 8.12 -21.80
CA ASP A 64 -0.57 9.36 -22.48
C ASP A 64 0.14 10.61 -21.94
N LYS A 65 0.83 10.51 -20.80
CA LYS A 65 1.59 11.60 -20.18
C LYS A 65 2.99 11.12 -19.84
N ARG A 66 3.98 11.45 -20.67
CA ARG A 66 5.40 11.28 -20.31
C ARG A 66 5.76 12.31 -19.24
N GLY A 67 5.41 12.04 -17.98
CA GLY A 67 5.90 12.79 -16.84
C GLY A 67 7.29 12.29 -16.42
N ALA A 68 8.19 13.21 -16.10
CA ALA A 68 9.42 12.86 -15.39
C ALA A 68 9.10 12.70 -13.90
N ILE A 69 9.77 11.76 -13.24
CA ILE A 69 9.81 11.71 -11.77
C ILE A 69 10.54 12.95 -11.25
N THR A 70 10.02 13.62 -10.21
CA THR A 70 10.73 14.75 -9.62
C THR A 70 12.02 14.30 -8.94
N GLU A 71 12.98 15.21 -8.79
CA GLU A 71 14.19 14.91 -7.99
C GLU A 71 13.84 14.53 -6.55
N ASN A 72 12.76 15.11 -5.99
CA ASN A 72 12.29 14.72 -4.66
C ASN A 72 11.85 13.26 -4.64
N SER A 73 11.00 12.85 -5.58
CA SER A 73 10.57 11.45 -5.69
C SER A 73 11.74 10.48 -5.90
N ILE A 74 12.77 10.85 -6.66
CA ILE A 74 14.01 10.04 -6.77
C ILE A 74 14.71 9.91 -5.40
N ASN A 75 14.84 11.01 -4.67
CA ASN A 75 15.46 11.01 -3.34
C ASN A 75 14.63 10.21 -2.33
N LEU A 76 13.29 10.27 -2.41
CA LEU A 76 12.39 9.47 -1.58
C LEU A 76 12.56 7.98 -1.84
N LEU A 77 12.61 7.54 -3.11
CA LEU A 77 12.86 6.15 -3.45
C LEU A 77 14.23 5.67 -2.96
N THR A 78 15.24 6.54 -3.04
CA THR A 78 16.57 6.27 -2.49
C THR A 78 16.53 6.08 -0.97
N ARG A 79 15.82 6.95 -0.24
CA ARG A 79 15.62 6.83 1.21
C ARG A 79 14.86 5.57 1.61
N LEU A 80 13.85 5.19 0.83
CA LEU A 80 13.10 3.95 1.01
C LEU A 80 13.92 2.70 0.64
N ASN A 81 15.10 2.88 0.06
CA ASN A 81 15.95 1.82 -0.45
C ASN A 81 15.23 0.95 -1.51
N ILE A 82 14.50 1.58 -2.43
CA ILE A 82 13.80 0.92 -3.53
C ILE A 82 14.24 1.57 -4.85
N SER A 83 14.71 0.77 -5.81
CA SER A 83 15.06 1.30 -7.13
C SER A 83 13.83 1.77 -7.90
N HIS A 84 14.00 2.71 -8.84
CA HIS A 84 12.91 3.19 -9.67
C HIS A 84 12.16 2.07 -10.41
N ASP A 85 12.91 1.11 -10.98
CA ASP A 85 12.32 -0.02 -11.71
C ASP A 85 11.55 -0.96 -10.78
N ASN A 86 12.09 -1.24 -9.59
CA ASN A 86 11.39 -2.04 -8.59
C ASN A 86 10.14 -1.32 -8.09
N TRP A 87 10.20 -0.01 -7.87
CA TRP A 87 9.05 0.80 -7.48
C TRP A 87 7.93 0.73 -8.52
N LEU A 88 8.27 0.93 -9.81
CA LEU A 88 7.28 0.85 -10.89
C LEU A 88 6.67 -0.55 -10.98
N LYS A 89 7.50 -1.60 -10.85
CA LYS A 89 7.03 -2.98 -10.84
C LYS A 89 6.09 -3.24 -9.67
N LEU A 90 6.47 -2.84 -8.46
CA LEU A 90 5.66 -3.01 -7.26
C LEU A 90 4.33 -2.27 -7.39
N THR A 91 4.34 -1.01 -7.81
CA THR A 91 3.12 -0.18 -7.89
C THR A 91 2.16 -0.58 -9.01
N THR A 92 2.63 -1.26 -10.06
CA THR A 92 1.80 -1.73 -11.18
C THR A 92 1.41 -3.20 -11.10
N GLU A 93 2.23 -4.04 -10.45
CA GLU A 93 2.05 -5.49 -10.38
C GLU A 93 1.81 -6.02 -8.96
N PHE A 94 1.60 -5.15 -7.95
CA PHE A 94 1.49 -5.56 -6.54
C PHE A 94 0.61 -6.80 -6.32
N GLY A 95 -0.64 -6.75 -6.82
CA GLY A 95 -1.61 -7.84 -6.68
C GLY A 95 -1.30 -9.09 -7.50
N LYS A 96 -0.33 -9.05 -8.43
CA LYS A 96 0.21 -10.22 -9.14
C LYS A 96 1.43 -10.81 -8.44
N LEU A 97 2.24 -9.95 -7.82
CA LEU A 97 3.45 -10.35 -7.10
C LEU A 97 3.13 -10.96 -5.74
N PHE A 98 2.10 -10.44 -5.07
CA PHE A 98 1.76 -10.81 -3.71
C PHE A 98 0.28 -11.17 -3.58
N HIS A 99 0.03 -12.33 -2.96
CA HIS A 99 -1.30 -12.77 -2.54
C HIS A 99 -1.33 -13.11 -1.04
N GLY A 100 -0.40 -12.53 -0.27
CA GLY A 100 -0.16 -12.88 1.13
C GLY A 100 0.75 -11.84 1.80
N PRO A 101 1.40 -12.19 2.92
CA PRO A 101 2.28 -11.28 3.66
C PRO A 101 3.43 -10.77 2.77
N VAL A 102 3.81 -9.51 3.00
CA VAL A 102 4.83 -8.78 2.26
C VAL A 102 5.74 -8.07 3.27
N GLY A 103 7.05 -8.10 3.04
CA GLY A 103 8.04 -7.47 3.91
C GLY A 103 9.44 -7.89 3.52
N THR A 104 10.43 -7.53 4.32
CA THR A 104 11.78 -8.07 4.18
C THR A 104 11.79 -9.59 4.38
N LEU A 105 12.84 -10.26 3.90
CA LEU A 105 12.99 -11.71 4.13
C LEU A 105 13.05 -12.07 5.62
N GLN A 106 13.58 -11.18 6.44
CA GLN A 106 13.62 -11.36 7.89
C GLN A 106 12.22 -11.29 8.48
N GLU A 107 11.48 -10.22 8.22
CA GLU A 107 10.11 -10.05 8.74
C GLU A 107 9.17 -11.16 8.26
N LEU A 108 9.33 -11.63 7.01
CA LEU A 108 8.56 -12.75 6.50
C LEU A 108 8.90 -14.07 7.21
N THR A 109 10.16 -14.23 7.62
CA THR A 109 10.58 -15.39 8.43
C THR A 109 9.96 -15.32 9.81
N ASP A 110 10.08 -14.17 10.49
CA ASP A 110 9.50 -13.94 11.81
C ASP A 110 7.97 -14.14 11.81
N TYR A 111 7.29 -13.62 10.79
CA TYR A 111 5.85 -13.83 10.57
C TYR A 111 5.50 -15.31 10.42
N CYS A 112 6.28 -16.06 9.62
CA CYS A 112 6.01 -17.48 9.40
C CYS A 112 6.25 -18.30 10.67
N GLU A 113 7.28 -17.99 11.44
CA GLU A 113 7.56 -18.63 12.73
C GLU A 113 6.46 -18.34 13.75
N HIS A 114 6.05 -17.07 13.88
CA HIS A 114 4.97 -16.66 14.79
C HIS A 114 3.63 -17.36 14.50
N LEU A 115 3.35 -17.65 13.23
CA LEU A 115 2.10 -18.31 12.80
C LEU A 115 2.26 -19.81 12.51
N GLU A 116 3.38 -20.41 12.90
CA GLU A 116 3.71 -21.83 12.68
C GLU A 116 3.56 -22.28 11.21
N LYS A 117 3.84 -21.37 10.27
CA LYS A 117 3.78 -21.63 8.82
C LYS A 117 5.11 -22.21 8.36
N ARG A 118 5.05 -23.36 7.68
CA ARG A 118 6.25 -24.04 7.14
C ARG A 118 6.88 -23.38 5.90
N ARG A 119 6.15 -22.51 5.20
CA ARG A 119 6.60 -21.94 3.91
C ARG A 119 6.46 -20.43 3.88
N ARG A 120 7.54 -19.76 3.46
CA ARG A 120 7.59 -18.33 3.16
C ARG A 120 7.08 -18.09 1.74
N HIS A 121 5.75 -18.03 1.58
CA HIS A 121 5.14 -17.71 0.29
C HIS A 121 5.64 -16.35 -0.21
N PHE A 122 5.89 -16.23 -1.52
CA PHE A 122 6.33 -14.98 -2.17
C PHE A 122 7.67 -14.41 -1.68
N ALA A 123 8.49 -15.19 -0.97
CA ALA A 123 9.83 -14.78 -0.53
C ALA A 123 10.71 -14.28 -1.70
N PHE A 124 10.59 -14.90 -2.88
CA PHE A 124 11.27 -14.43 -4.08
C PHE A 124 10.79 -13.03 -4.50
N CYS A 125 9.49 -12.75 -4.47
CA CYS A 125 8.96 -11.42 -4.80
C CYS A 125 9.44 -10.33 -3.83
N CYS A 126 9.75 -10.69 -2.58
CA CYS A 126 10.25 -9.75 -1.57
C CYS A 126 11.61 -9.12 -1.96
N GLN A 127 12.35 -9.71 -2.90
CA GLN A 127 13.58 -9.11 -3.42
C GLN A 127 13.33 -7.75 -4.09
N HIS A 128 12.11 -7.50 -4.58
CA HIS A 128 11.75 -6.22 -5.20
C HIS A 128 11.59 -5.09 -4.18
N LEU A 129 11.50 -5.38 -2.88
CA LEU A 129 11.45 -4.38 -1.81
C LEU A 129 12.84 -3.87 -1.39
N ASN A 130 13.90 -4.47 -1.92
CA ASN A 130 15.26 -4.04 -1.66
C ASN A 130 15.83 -3.32 -2.89
N ALA A 131 16.73 -2.37 -2.67
CA ALA A 131 17.68 -1.96 -3.70
C ALA A 131 18.68 -3.12 -3.91
N GLY A 132 18.99 -3.40 -5.18
CA GLY A 132 20.05 -4.32 -5.55
C GLY A 132 21.43 -3.77 -5.22
#